data_AF-A0A2N1HT62-F1
#
_entry.id   AF-A0A2N1HT62-F1
#
_cell.length_a   1.000
_cell.length_b   1.000
_cell.length_c   1.000
_cell.angle_alpha   90.00
_cell.angle_beta   90.00
_cell.angle_gamma   90.00
#
_symmetry.space_group_name_H-M   'P 1'
#
loop_
_entity.id
_entity.type
_entity.pdbx_description
1 polymer ?
#
loop_
_entity_poly.entity_id
_entity_poly.type
_entity_poly.pdbx_seq_one_letter_code
_entity_poly.pdbx_strand_id
1 'polypeptide(L)'
;MFREKYSKELNNPQMLDYGVYLQCDKLLSCQKPLAELSTHDELQFQLVHQVEELWMKQIIFTLIDVLEKIQLNKSIPILSQMRRVHMIQRLMIQQLDLLETMSPKEYQQIRLQLGNGSGQESPGFVTLLKMPKDIWQLFEKHYLHGRKQTVQDIYDKQFSHCDAYAVAEALIEFDELMQKFRWNHMFLIRRSIGINSNSLKGRPVEVLQNGARQQFFPELWDVRSQMSDTWGQEYGKVRDSISKKK
;
A
#
# COMPACT_ATOMS: atom_id res chain seq x y z
N MET A 1 0.55 36.92 -19.52
CA MET A 1 0.42 37.69 -18.26
C MET A 1 0.13 36.79 -17.06
N PHE A 2 -0.99 36.08 -16.99
CA PHE A 2 -1.31 35.24 -15.81
C PHE A 2 -0.41 34.00 -15.64
N ARG A 3 -0.13 33.26 -16.71
CA ARG A 3 0.74 32.07 -16.66
C ARG A 3 2.10 32.40 -16.05
N GLU A 4 2.75 33.43 -16.57
CA GLU A 4 4.06 33.89 -16.10
C GLU A 4 4.02 34.37 -14.63
N LYS A 5 2.99 35.16 -14.26
CA LYS A 5 2.79 35.60 -12.88
C LYS A 5 2.71 34.40 -11.92
N TYR A 6 1.81 33.46 -12.19
CA TYR A 6 1.59 32.32 -11.30
C TYR A 6 2.72 31.29 -11.35
N SER A 7 3.41 31.12 -12.48
CA SER A 7 4.63 30.31 -12.54
C SER A 7 5.76 30.90 -11.67
N LYS A 8 5.88 32.24 -11.62
CA LYS A 8 6.86 32.90 -10.75
C LYS A 8 6.52 32.70 -9.27
N GLU A 9 5.24 32.86 -8.90
CA GLU A 9 4.75 32.62 -7.53
C GLU A 9 4.92 31.15 -7.12
N LEU A 10 4.68 30.20 -8.04
CA LEU A 10 4.88 28.76 -7.80
C LEU A 10 6.35 28.41 -7.56
N ASN A 11 7.27 29.00 -8.35
CA ASN A 11 8.70 28.73 -8.22
C ASN A 11 9.35 29.44 -7.03
N ASN A 12 8.78 30.58 -6.60
CA ASN A 12 9.34 31.41 -5.52
C ASN A 12 8.24 31.85 -4.54
N PRO A 13 7.62 30.90 -3.81
CA PRO A 13 6.61 31.25 -2.83
C PRO A 13 7.24 32.02 -1.66
N GLN A 14 6.50 32.98 -1.10
CA GLN A 14 6.92 33.66 0.13
C GLN A 14 6.90 32.66 1.29
N MET A 15 8.05 32.49 1.95
CA MET A 15 8.16 31.62 3.13
C MET A 15 7.80 32.38 4.40
N LEU A 16 6.62 32.06 4.95
CA LEU A 16 6.20 32.43 6.30
C LEU A 16 6.39 31.23 7.25
N ASP A 17 6.05 31.38 8.53
CA ASP A 17 6.25 30.34 9.57
C ASP A 17 5.75 28.95 9.17
N TYR A 18 4.61 28.87 8.47
CA TYR A 18 4.10 27.60 7.93
C TYR A 18 5.09 26.94 6.96
N GLY A 19 5.63 27.72 6.01
CA GLY A 19 6.60 27.25 5.05
C GLY A 19 7.93 26.88 5.69
N VAL A 20 8.35 27.63 6.71
CA VAL A 20 9.56 27.33 7.49
C VAL A 20 9.40 26.02 8.27
N TYR A 21 8.27 25.84 8.95
CA TYR A 21 8.00 24.63 9.74
C TYR A 21 7.95 23.37 8.87
N LEU A 22 7.28 23.43 7.72
CA LEU A 22 7.16 22.31 6.80
C LEU A 22 8.35 22.14 5.86
N GLN A 23 9.32 23.07 5.88
CA GLN A 23 10.43 23.14 4.92
C GLN A 23 9.93 23.15 3.46
N CYS A 24 8.94 24.00 3.18
CA CYS A 24 8.34 24.11 1.86
C CYS A 24 9.37 24.54 0.79
N ASP A 25 10.41 25.28 1.16
CA ASP A 25 11.52 25.64 0.29
C ASP A 25 12.22 24.40 -0.30
N LYS A 26 12.49 23.40 0.55
CA LYS A 26 13.09 22.12 0.13
C LYS A 26 12.07 21.24 -0.58
N LEU A 27 10.88 21.11 0.00
CA LEU A 27 9.85 20.21 -0.53
C LEU A 27 9.42 20.61 -1.95
N LEU A 28 9.20 21.91 -2.18
CA LEU A 28 8.73 22.46 -3.47
C LEU A 28 9.87 22.70 -4.47
N SER A 29 11.12 22.42 -4.09
CA SER A 29 12.28 22.44 -5.01
C SER A 29 12.75 21.04 -5.39
N CYS A 30 12.12 19.97 -4.89
CA CYS A 30 12.42 18.59 -5.28
C CYS A 30 11.88 18.20 -6.68
N GLN A 31 11.04 19.04 -7.30
CA GLN A 31 10.51 18.80 -8.64
C GLN A 31 11.38 19.51 -9.69
N LYS A 32 11.46 18.94 -10.89
CA LYS A 32 12.13 19.62 -12.02
C LYS A 32 11.58 21.03 -12.23
N PRO A 33 12.44 22.02 -12.59
CA PRO A 33 11.98 23.35 -12.98
C PRO A 33 10.92 23.28 -14.09
N LEU A 34 9.90 24.12 -14.03
CA LEU A 34 8.78 24.10 -14.98
C LEU A 34 9.22 24.21 -16.46
N ALA A 35 10.32 24.92 -16.72
CA ALA A 35 10.87 25.11 -18.06
C ALA A 35 11.61 23.85 -18.60
N GLU A 36 11.93 22.90 -17.72
CA GLU A 36 12.69 21.67 -18.04
C GLU A 36 11.80 20.42 -18.12
N LEU A 37 10.49 20.57 -17.92
CA LEU A 37 9.55 19.46 -18.06
C LEU A 37 9.45 19.02 -19.53
N SER A 38 9.61 17.72 -19.77
CA SER A 38 9.47 17.07 -21.07
C SER A 38 8.03 17.09 -21.60
N THR A 39 7.06 17.12 -20.69
CA THR A 39 5.63 17.29 -20.99
C THR A 39 4.94 17.94 -19.81
N HIS A 40 3.74 18.49 -20.04
CA HIS A 40 2.90 19.09 -19.01
C HIS A 40 2.61 18.11 -17.85
N ASP A 41 2.49 16.82 -18.15
CA ASP A 41 2.19 15.78 -17.17
C ASP A 41 3.38 15.29 -16.34
N GLU A 42 4.61 15.72 -16.64
CA GLU A 42 5.78 15.28 -15.87
C GLU A 42 5.76 15.80 -14.43
N LEU A 43 5.13 16.95 -14.19
CA LEU A 43 4.96 17.47 -12.83
C LEU A 43 4.05 16.56 -12.00
N GLN A 44 2.88 16.15 -12.54
CA GLN A 44 1.99 15.24 -11.82
C GLN A 44 2.63 13.87 -11.61
N PHE A 45 3.39 13.39 -12.60
CA PHE A 45 4.15 12.14 -12.47
C PHE A 45 5.13 12.21 -11.29
N GLN A 46 5.91 13.28 -11.17
CA GLN A 46 6.82 13.46 -10.04
C GLN A 46 6.08 13.58 -8.70
N LEU A 47 5.04 14.40 -8.64
CA LEU A 47 4.32 14.68 -7.40
C LEU A 47 3.62 13.44 -6.83
N VAL A 48 2.95 12.63 -7.66
CA VAL A 48 2.29 11.40 -7.19
C VAL A 48 3.31 10.47 -6.52
N HIS A 49 4.46 10.22 -7.16
CA HIS A 49 5.48 9.34 -6.59
C HIS A 49 6.19 9.94 -5.37
N GLN A 50 6.42 11.26 -5.34
CA GLN A 50 6.99 11.93 -4.16
C GLN A 50 6.04 11.87 -2.96
N VAL A 51 4.74 12.04 -3.18
CA VAL A 51 3.72 11.87 -2.15
C VAL A 51 3.65 10.42 -1.67
N GLU A 52 3.80 9.42 -2.56
CA GLU A 52 3.95 8.00 -2.14
C GLU A 52 5.12 7.81 -1.19
N GLU A 53 6.29 8.35 -1.50
CA GLU A 53 7.47 8.23 -0.61
C GLU A 53 7.23 8.87 0.76
N LEU A 54 6.53 10.02 0.82
CA LEU A 54 6.14 10.65 2.08
C LEU A 54 5.12 9.80 2.86
N TRP A 55 4.15 9.20 2.17
CA TRP A 55 3.19 8.29 2.78
C TRP A 55 3.83 7.02 3.30
N MET A 56 4.72 6.40 2.52
CA MET A 56 5.48 5.24 2.95
C MET A 56 6.37 5.56 4.15
N LYS A 57 7.01 6.74 4.19
CA LYS A 57 7.75 7.22 5.37
C LYS A 57 6.85 7.27 6.61
N GLN A 58 5.64 7.81 6.50
CA GLN A 58 4.69 7.86 7.62
C GLN A 58 4.20 6.46 8.04
N ILE A 59 3.95 5.57 7.09
CA ILE A 59 3.59 4.17 7.37
C ILE A 59 4.74 3.48 8.12
N ILE A 60 5.96 3.53 7.60
CA ILE A 60 7.14 2.91 8.21
C ILE A 60 7.36 3.43 9.62
N PHE A 61 7.31 4.76 9.81
CA PHE A 61 7.44 5.38 11.13
C PHE A 61 6.37 4.87 12.11
N THR A 62 5.14 4.71 11.64
CA THR A 62 4.04 4.17 12.45
C THR A 62 4.23 2.69 12.77
N LEU A 63 4.70 1.90 11.80
CA LEU A 63 4.92 0.46 11.96
C LEU A 63 6.08 0.14 12.89
N ILE A 64 7.11 1.00 12.97
CA ILE A 64 8.19 0.87 13.97
C ILE A 64 7.60 0.85 15.38
N ASP A 65 6.68 1.77 15.67
CA ASP A 65 6.03 1.84 16.98
C ASP A 65 5.02 0.69 17.20
N VAL A 66 4.38 0.20 16.14
CA VAL A 66 3.55 -1.02 16.20
C VAL A 66 4.38 -2.24 16.61
N LEU A 67 5.60 -2.41 16.09
CA LEU A 67 6.49 -3.51 16.48
C LEU A 67 6.76 -3.51 17.99
N GLU A 68 7.08 -2.36 18.57
CA GLU A 68 7.29 -2.20 20.02
C GLU A 68 6.02 -2.53 20.81
N LYS A 69 4.87 -2.05 20.35
CA LYS A 69 3.58 -2.28 21.02
C LYS A 69 3.13 -3.74 20.96
N ILE A 70 3.45 -4.48 19.90
CA ILE A 70 3.18 -5.92 19.82
C ILE A 70 3.95 -6.65 20.93
N GLN A 71 5.23 -6.32 21.12
CA GLN A 71 6.05 -6.92 22.18
C GLN A 71 5.48 -6.66 23.58
N LEU A 72 4.91 -5.46 23.78
CA LEU A 72 4.26 -5.03 25.02
C LEU A 72 2.80 -5.48 25.18
N ASN A 73 2.24 -6.24 24.22
CA ASN A 73 0.83 -6.65 24.20
C ASN A 73 -0.17 -5.46 24.29
N LYS A 74 0.16 -4.31 23.68
CA LYS A 74 -0.67 -3.10 23.73
C LYS A 74 -1.61 -3.01 22.52
N SER A 75 -2.68 -3.82 22.55
CA SER A 75 -3.61 -4.00 21.43
C SER A 75 -4.33 -2.72 21.00
N ILE A 76 -4.84 -1.91 21.94
CA ILE A 76 -5.58 -0.68 21.59
C ILE A 76 -4.72 0.34 20.84
N PRO A 77 -3.49 0.66 21.30
CA PRO A 77 -2.58 1.49 20.51
C PRO A 77 -2.23 0.91 19.13
N ILE A 78 -2.01 -0.41 19.02
CA ILE A 78 -1.77 -1.08 17.72
C ILE A 78 -2.92 -0.80 16.77
N LEU A 79 -4.16 -1.06 17.20
CA LEU A 79 -5.35 -0.88 16.36
C LEU A 79 -5.53 0.57 15.90
N SER A 80 -5.32 1.54 16.80
CA SER A 80 -5.38 2.96 16.47
C SER A 80 -4.33 3.36 15.41
N GLN A 81 -3.14 2.80 15.49
CA GLN A 81 -2.04 3.07 14.57
C GLN A 81 -2.21 2.36 13.23
N MET A 82 -2.65 1.10 13.24
CA MET A 82 -2.97 0.36 12.02
C MET A 82 -4.10 1.05 11.26
N ARG A 83 -5.11 1.61 11.95
CA ARG A 83 -6.13 2.44 11.28
C ARG A 83 -5.51 3.61 10.50
N ARG A 84 -4.51 4.29 11.05
CA ARG A 84 -3.78 5.35 10.33
C ARG A 84 -3.05 4.78 9.11
N VAL A 85 -2.37 3.64 9.26
CA VAL A 85 -1.69 2.96 8.15
C VAL A 85 -2.68 2.61 7.03
N HIS A 86 -3.83 2.02 7.36
CA HIS A 86 -4.85 1.65 6.38
C HIS A 86 -5.42 2.87 5.64
N MET A 87 -5.65 3.98 6.36
CA MET A 87 -6.07 5.24 5.73
C MET A 87 -5.03 5.74 4.72
N ILE A 88 -3.74 5.68 5.07
CA ILE A 88 -2.66 6.11 4.17
C ILE A 88 -2.56 5.16 2.96
N GLN A 89 -2.67 3.84 3.15
CA GLN A 89 -2.68 2.90 2.03
C GLN A 89 -3.85 3.16 1.08
N ARG A 90 -5.04 3.50 1.60
CA ARG A 90 -6.19 3.90 0.77
C ARG A 90 -5.92 5.19 -0.02
N LEU A 91 -5.24 6.17 0.58
CA LEU A 91 -4.80 7.38 -0.13
C LEU A 91 -3.80 7.05 -1.24
N MET A 92 -2.83 6.18 -0.98
CA MET A 92 -1.86 5.71 -1.99
C MET A 92 -2.55 4.98 -3.15
N ILE A 93 -3.61 4.22 -2.88
CA ILE A 93 -4.41 3.57 -3.94
C ILE A 93 -5.16 4.63 -4.75
N GLN A 94 -5.89 5.52 -4.08
CA GLN A 94 -6.78 6.48 -4.73
C GLN A 94 -6.02 7.48 -5.61
N GLN A 95 -4.85 7.94 -5.19
CA GLN A 95 -4.10 8.93 -5.99
C GLN A 95 -3.58 8.37 -7.32
N LEU A 96 -3.55 7.04 -7.51
CA LEU A 96 -3.18 6.44 -8.80
C LEU A 96 -4.14 6.90 -9.92
N ASP A 97 -5.39 7.25 -9.56
CA ASP A 97 -6.39 7.81 -10.48
C ASP A 97 -5.91 9.11 -11.15
N LEU A 98 -5.03 9.89 -10.50
CA LEU A 98 -4.44 11.08 -11.11
C LEU A 98 -3.59 10.71 -12.32
N LEU A 99 -2.78 9.66 -12.21
CA LEU A 99 -1.93 9.20 -13.31
C LEU A 99 -2.73 8.60 -14.47
N GLU A 100 -4.00 8.25 -14.25
CA GLU A 100 -4.89 7.81 -15.33
C GLU A 100 -5.32 8.94 -16.27
N THR A 101 -5.19 10.20 -15.84
CA THR A 101 -5.50 11.39 -16.64
C THR A 101 -4.44 11.72 -17.68
N MET A 102 -3.21 11.21 -17.49
CA MET A 102 -2.10 11.36 -18.43
C MET A 102 -2.27 10.42 -19.63
N SER A 103 -2.07 10.92 -20.85
CA SER A 103 -2.16 10.06 -22.02
C SER A 103 -0.95 9.10 -22.12
N PRO A 104 -1.12 7.90 -22.73
CA PRO A 104 0.01 7.03 -23.02
C PRO A 104 1.11 7.72 -23.86
N LYS A 105 0.75 8.68 -24.72
CA LYS A 105 1.70 9.42 -25.56
C LYS A 105 2.58 10.37 -24.73
N GLU A 106 2.01 11.07 -23.76
CA GLU A 106 2.74 11.93 -22.82
C GLU A 106 3.64 11.10 -21.92
N TYR A 107 3.16 9.96 -21.42
CA TYR A 107 4.00 9.05 -20.64
C TYR A 107 5.22 8.57 -21.43
N GLN A 108 5.11 8.30 -22.73
CA GLN A 108 6.28 7.94 -23.55
C GLN A 108 7.33 9.05 -23.61
N GLN A 109 6.95 10.33 -23.52
CA GLN A 109 7.93 11.44 -23.45
C GLN A 109 8.66 11.44 -22.11
N ILE A 110 7.92 11.28 -21.00
CA ILE A 110 8.51 11.15 -19.66
C ILE A 110 9.45 9.95 -19.60
N ARG A 111 9.04 8.82 -20.18
CA ARG A 111 9.80 7.56 -20.20
C ARG A 111 11.20 7.71 -20.79
N LEU A 112 11.41 8.64 -21.73
CA LEU A 112 12.74 8.94 -22.29
C LEU A 112 13.69 9.57 -21.26
N GLN A 113 13.15 10.24 -20.24
CA GLN A 113 13.91 10.96 -19.20
C GLN A 113 14.20 10.13 -17.95
N LEU A 114 13.56 8.96 -17.80
CA LEU A 114 13.67 8.14 -16.58
C LEU A 114 14.97 7.33 -16.49
N GLY A 115 15.75 7.24 -17.56
CA GLY A 115 16.93 6.37 -17.62
C GLY A 115 16.57 4.92 -17.28
N ASN A 116 17.23 4.35 -16.27
CA ASN A 116 16.94 3.00 -15.77
C ASN A 116 16.00 2.98 -14.55
N GLY A 117 15.45 4.13 -14.15
CA GLY A 117 14.65 4.27 -12.94
C GLY A 117 13.42 3.37 -12.93
N SER A 118 13.18 2.71 -11.80
CA SER A 118 12.04 1.80 -11.61
C SER A 118 11.46 1.92 -10.21
N GLY A 119 10.14 1.75 -10.07
CA GLY A 119 9.49 1.65 -8.76
C GLY A 119 10.01 0.50 -7.89
N GLN A 120 10.71 -0.48 -8.49
CA GLN A 120 11.42 -1.53 -7.74
C GLN A 120 12.59 -1.00 -6.91
N GLU A 121 13.06 0.22 -7.18
CA GLU A 121 14.15 0.89 -6.47
C GLU A 121 13.63 1.89 -5.43
N SER A 122 12.31 1.99 -5.27
CA SER A 122 11.69 2.86 -4.26
C SER A 122 12.19 2.49 -2.85
N PRO A 123 12.87 3.40 -2.14
CA PRO A 123 13.41 3.12 -0.81
C PRO A 123 12.30 2.88 0.22
N GLY A 124 11.21 3.66 0.16
CA GLY A 124 10.03 3.46 1.01
C GLY A 124 9.39 2.10 0.76
N PHE A 125 9.15 1.74 -0.51
CA PHE A 125 8.49 0.49 -0.86
C PHE A 125 9.34 -0.72 -0.46
N VAL A 126 10.64 -0.71 -0.80
CA VAL A 126 11.58 -1.80 -0.44
C VAL A 126 11.64 -2.02 1.07
N THR A 127 11.60 -0.94 1.86
CA THR A 127 11.57 -1.05 3.33
C THR A 127 10.24 -1.63 3.81
N LEU A 128 9.13 -1.12 3.29
CA LEU A 128 7.79 -1.56 3.64
C LEU A 128 7.57 -3.06 3.35
N LEU A 129 8.17 -3.59 2.28
CA LEU A 129 8.07 -5.02 1.94
C LEU A 129 8.75 -5.96 2.94
N LYS A 130 9.68 -5.46 3.76
CA LYS A 130 10.44 -6.27 4.73
C LYS A 130 9.72 -6.39 6.07
N MET A 131 9.06 -5.31 6.51
CA MET A 131 8.46 -5.20 7.84
C MET A 131 7.40 -6.28 8.17
N PRO A 132 6.53 -6.73 7.23
CA PRO A 132 5.48 -7.70 7.57
C PRO A 132 6.04 -9.01 8.13
N LYS A 133 7.23 -9.44 7.71
CA LYS A 133 7.89 -10.62 8.26
C LYS A 133 8.16 -10.46 9.76
N ASP A 134 8.72 -9.32 10.16
CA ASP A 134 9.05 -9.04 11.56
C ASP A 134 7.77 -8.83 12.40
N ILE A 135 6.77 -8.16 11.83
CA ILE A 135 5.44 -7.98 12.44
C ILE A 135 4.80 -9.35 12.72
N TRP A 136 4.82 -10.26 11.73
CA TRP A 136 4.24 -11.59 11.87
C TRP A 136 4.94 -12.39 12.97
N GLN A 137 6.26 -12.43 12.97
CA GLN A 137 7.04 -13.13 14.00
C GLN A 137 6.72 -12.63 15.41
N LEU A 138 6.57 -11.32 15.59
CA LEU A 138 6.20 -10.75 16.89
C LEU A 138 4.74 -11.05 17.24
N PHE A 139 3.82 -10.98 16.28
CA PHE A 139 2.41 -11.31 16.49
C PHE A 139 2.26 -12.78 16.92
N GLU A 140 2.88 -13.73 16.19
CA GLU A 140 2.87 -15.14 16.56
C GLU A 140 3.43 -15.36 17.97
N LYS A 141 4.56 -14.72 18.30
CA LYS A 141 5.20 -14.86 19.60
C LYS A 141 4.33 -14.31 20.75
N HIS A 142 3.75 -13.12 20.60
CA HIS A 142 3.12 -12.40 21.72
C HIS A 142 1.60 -12.57 21.79
N TYR A 143 0.93 -12.75 20.66
CA TYR A 143 -0.52 -12.89 20.57
C TYR A 143 -0.99 -14.33 20.31
N LEU A 144 -0.14 -15.22 19.78
CA LEU A 144 -0.50 -16.62 19.55
C LEU A 144 0.22 -17.56 20.55
N HIS A 145 1.44 -17.99 20.22
CA HIS A 145 2.19 -18.99 20.97
C HIS A 145 2.42 -18.60 22.44
N GLY A 146 2.75 -17.34 22.71
CA GLY A 146 2.90 -16.83 24.09
C GLY A 146 1.62 -16.89 24.93
N ARG A 147 0.46 -16.99 24.28
CA ARG A 147 -0.86 -17.14 24.91
C ARG A 147 -1.44 -18.55 24.75
N LYS A 148 -0.65 -19.50 24.23
CA LYS A 148 -1.05 -20.90 23.98
C LYS A 148 -2.28 -21.03 23.08
N GLN A 149 -2.39 -20.17 22.08
CA GLN A 149 -3.46 -20.20 21.08
C GLN A 149 -2.89 -20.15 19.67
N THR A 150 -3.68 -20.59 18.70
CA THR A 150 -3.37 -20.60 17.26
C THR A 150 -4.25 -19.61 16.50
N VAL A 151 -3.95 -19.39 15.21
CA VAL A 151 -4.85 -18.64 14.31
C VAL A 151 -6.25 -19.28 14.29
N GLN A 152 -6.34 -20.61 14.24
CA GLN A 152 -7.64 -21.30 14.25
C GLN A 152 -8.41 -21.07 15.57
N ASP A 153 -7.71 -20.98 16.71
CA ASP A 153 -8.38 -20.72 17.99
C ASP A 153 -9.04 -19.35 18.02
N ILE A 154 -8.34 -18.30 17.54
CA ILE A 154 -8.84 -16.92 17.59
C ILE A 154 -9.93 -16.62 16.57
N TYR A 155 -10.05 -17.44 15.50
CA TYR A 155 -11.08 -17.27 14.46
C TYR A 155 -12.26 -18.25 14.57
N ASP A 156 -12.06 -19.42 15.17
CA ASP A 156 -13.03 -20.53 15.10
C ASP A 156 -13.24 -21.20 16.48
N LYS A 157 -12.30 -22.02 16.93
CA LYS A 157 -12.50 -22.92 18.10
C LYS A 157 -12.80 -22.21 19.41
N GLN A 158 -12.23 -21.02 19.61
CA GLN A 158 -12.33 -20.23 20.85
C GLN A 158 -12.73 -18.79 20.54
N PHE A 159 -13.50 -18.60 19.47
CA PHE A 159 -13.86 -17.29 18.98
C PHE A 159 -14.59 -16.48 20.06
N SER A 160 -14.06 -15.29 20.34
CA SER A 160 -14.55 -14.41 21.41
C SER A 160 -14.39 -12.92 21.08
N HIS A 161 -14.06 -12.58 19.83
CA HIS A 161 -13.64 -11.22 19.46
C HIS A 161 -12.52 -10.67 20.36
N CYS A 162 -11.57 -11.53 20.74
CA CYS A 162 -10.46 -11.13 21.60
C CYS A 162 -9.53 -10.13 20.91
N ASP A 163 -8.62 -9.55 21.68
CA ASP A 163 -7.66 -8.56 21.17
C ASP A 163 -6.70 -9.15 20.12
N ALA A 164 -6.33 -10.43 20.23
CA ALA A 164 -5.53 -11.14 19.23
C ALA A 164 -6.26 -11.24 17.88
N TYR A 165 -7.56 -11.54 17.91
CA TYR A 165 -8.40 -11.50 16.70
C TYR A 165 -8.43 -10.09 16.10
N ALA A 166 -8.66 -9.06 16.92
CA ALA A 166 -8.72 -7.68 16.41
C ALA A 166 -7.39 -7.23 15.78
N VAL A 167 -6.25 -7.58 16.38
CA VAL A 167 -4.93 -7.28 15.81
C VAL A 167 -4.71 -8.09 14.53
N ALA A 168 -5.10 -9.37 14.47
CA ALA A 168 -5.02 -10.18 13.26
C ALA A 168 -5.84 -9.57 12.11
N GLU A 169 -7.06 -9.09 12.39
CA GLU A 169 -7.90 -8.41 11.39
C GLU A 169 -7.27 -7.10 10.90
N ALA A 170 -6.54 -6.38 11.76
CA ALA A 170 -5.78 -5.22 11.31
C ALA A 170 -4.58 -5.62 10.42
N LEU A 171 -3.90 -6.71 10.72
CA LEU A 171 -2.78 -7.20 9.88
C LEU A 171 -3.27 -7.66 8.51
N ILE A 172 -4.39 -8.38 8.44
CA ILE A 172 -4.89 -8.81 7.14
C ILE A 172 -5.45 -7.65 6.32
N GLU A 173 -6.07 -6.63 6.92
CA GLU A 173 -6.46 -5.42 6.18
C GLU A 173 -5.24 -4.71 5.57
N PHE A 174 -4.11 -4.66 6.29
CA PHE A 174 -2.85 -4.14 5.73
C PHE A 174 -2.41 -4.92 4.48
N ASP A 175 -2.44 -6.25 4.54
CA ASP A 175 -2.07 -7.13 3.41
C ASP A 175 -3.04 -6.97 2.23
N GLU A 176 -4.35 -6.95 2.52
CA GLU A 176 -5.40 -6.72 1.52
C GLU A 176 -5.19 -5.37 0.80
N LEU A 177 -4.91 -4.30 1.53
CA LEU A 177 -4.67 -2.98 0.96
C LEU A 177 -3.36 -2.93 0.14
N MET A 178 -2.31 -3.63 0.55
CA MET A 178 -1.10 -3.75 -0.27
C MET A 178 -1.37 -4.51 -1.58
N GLN A 179 -2.18 -5.57 -1.54
CA GLN A 179 -2.58 -6.29 -2.75
C GLN A 179 -3.45 -5.42 -3.67
N LYS A 180 -4.40 -4.66 -3.11
CA LYS A 180 -5.19 -3.67 -3.85
C LYS A 180 -4.29 -2.64 -4.51
N PHE A 181 -3.31 -2.09 -3.81
CA PHE A 181 -2.33 -1.16 -4.38
C PHE A 181 -1.57 -1.78 -5.56
N ARG A 182 -1.02 -2.98 -5.39
CA ARG A 182 -0.29 -3.69 -6.46
C ARG A 182 -1.16 -3.93 -7.69
N TRP A 183 -2.43 -4.30 -7.52
CA TRP A 183 -3.35 -4.51 -8.63
C TRP A 183 -3.77 -3.22 -9.33
N ASN A 184 -4.07 -2.15 -8.60
CA ASN A 184 -4.39 -0.85 -9.19
C ASN A 184 -3.19 -0.29 -9.97
N HIS A 185 -1.99 -0.40 -9.40
CA HIS A 185 -0.75 -0.05 -10.09
C HIS A 185 -0.53 -0.90 -11.35
N MET A 186 -0.88 -2.20 -11.33
CA MET A 186 -0.83 -3.05 -12.52
C MET A 186 -1.79 -2.59 -13.63
N PHE A 187 -3.01 -2.20 -13.27
CA PHE A 187 -3.97 -1.64 -14.23
C PHE A 187 -3.45 -0.33 -14.82
N LEU A 188 -2.87 0.54 -13.99
CA LEU A 188 -2.21 1.77 -14.44
C LEU A 188 -1.08 1.47 -15.43
N ILE A 189 -0.20 0.50 -15.15
CA ILE A 189 0.84 0.12 -16.11
C ILE A 189 0.24 -0.39 -17.42
N ARG A 190 -0.78 -1.25 -17.33
CA ARG A 190 -1.43 -1.84 -18.51
C ARG A 190 -2.04 -0.77 -19.42
N ARG A 191 -2.67 0.28 -18.86
CA ARG A 191 -3.21 1.39 -19.66
C ARG A 191 -2.12 2.32 -20.22
N SER A 192 -1.02 2.51 -19.49
CA SER A 192 0.03 3.48 -19.87
C SER A 192 1.02 2.93 -20.89
N ILE A 193 1.43 1.66 -20.77
CA ILE A 193 2.43 1.03 -21.67
C ILE A 193 2.01 -0.32 -22.26
N GLY A 194 0.92 -0.93 -21.79
CA GLY A 194 0.51 -2.26 -22.21
C GLY A 194 1.25 -3.38 -21.44
N ILE A 195 0.56 -4.50 -21.22
CA ILE A 195 1.08 -5.62 -20.41
C ILE A 195 2.23 -6.39 -21.08
N ASN A 196 2.25 -6.43 -22.43
CA ASN A 196 3.28 -7.10 -23.23
C ASN A 196 4.56 -6.25 -23.39
N SER A 197 4.61 -5.08 -22.76
CA SER A 197 5.76 -4.19 -22.85
C SER A 197 6.89 -4.63 -21.92
N ASN A 198 8.10 -4.19 -22.24
CA ASN A 198 9.24 -4.31 -21.36
C ASN A 198 9.39 -3.05 -20.50
N SER A 199 9.72 -3.27 -19.23
CA SER A 199 10.23 -2.22 -18.34
C SER A 199 11.50 -1.57 -18.92
N LEU A 200 11.91 -0.43 -18.33
CA LEU A 200 13.16 0.24 -18.72
C LEU A 200 14.41 -0.64 -18.55
N LYS A 201 14.34 -1.67 -17.71
CA LYS A 201 15.39 -2.69 -17.51
C LYS A 201 15.26 -3.91 -18.41
N GLY A 202 14.41 -3.86 -19.45
CA GLY A 202 14.20 -4.96 -20.40
C GLY A 202 13.42 -6.15 -19.85
N ARG A 203 12.92 -6.08 -18.61
CA ARG A 203 12.13 -7.17 -18.00
C ARG A 203 10.67 -7.07 -18.45
N PRO A 204 10.01 -8.21 -18.78
CA PRO A 204 8.59 -8.23 -19.08
C PRO A 204 7.77 -7.68 -17.90
N VAL A 205 6.82 -6.80 -18.18
CA VAL A 205 5.92 -6.24 -17.16
C VAL A 205 5.09 -7.33 -16.48
N GLU A 206 4.78 -8.42 -17.18
CA GLU A 206 4.09 -9.59 -16.63
C GLU A 206 4.72 -10.15 -15.34
N VAL A 207 6.03 -10.01 -15.17
CA VAL A 207 6.73 -10.46 -13.94
C VAL A 207 6.19 -9.75 -12.69
N LEU A 208 5.70 -8.51 -12.82
CA LEU A 208 5.10 -7.78 -11.71
C LEU A 208 3.80 -8.44 -11.21
N GLN A 209 3.13 -9.26 -12.02
CA GLN A 209 1.94 -10.00 -11.60
C GLN A 209 2.25 -11.03 -10.51
N ASN A 210 3.48 -11.57 -10.49
CA ASN A 210 3.89 -12.50 -9.44
C ASN A 210 3.91 -11.83 -8.06
N GLY A 211 4.40 -10.58 -8.00
CA GLY A 211 4.38 -9.79 -6.78
C GLY A 211 2.96 -9.46 -6.30
N ALA A 212 2.00 -9.27 -7.22
CA ALA A 212 0.60 -9.01 -6.87
C ALA A 212 -0.10 -10.19 -6.16
N ARG A 213 0.45 -11.40 -6.25
CA ARG A 213 -0.08 -12.61 -5.61
C ARG A 213 0.56 -12.92 -4.26
N GLN A 214 1.64 -12.24 -3.90
CA GLN A 214 2.34 -12.52 -2.64
C GLN A 214 1.56 -11.95 -1.46
N GLN A 215 1.08 -12.85 -0.60
CA GLN A 215 0.50 -12.54 0.70
C GLN A 215 1.61 -12.38 1.74
N PHE A 216 1.44 -11.44 2.66
CA PHE A 216 2.36 -11.26 3.78
C PHE A 216 2.03 -12.16 4.96
N PHE A 217 0.74 -12.46 5.17
CA PHE A 217 0.24 -13.25 6.29
C PHE A 217 -0.63 -14.42 5.79
N PRO A 218 -0.06 -15.41 5.07
CA PRO A 218 -0.83 -16.47 4.42
C PRO A 218 -1.73 -17.25 5.39
N GLU A 219 -1.28 -17.48 6.63
CA GLU A 219 -2.06 -18.18 7.66
C GLU A 219 -3.37 -17.47 8.00
N LEU A 220 -3.38 -16.13 7.95
CA LEU A 220 -4.60 -15.34 8.16
C LEU A 220 -5.58 -15.50 6.98
N TRP A 221 -5.09 -15.69 5.75
CA TRP A 221 -5.94 -15.97 4.60
C TRP A 221 -6.46 -17.41 4.64
N ASP A 222 -5.58 -18.37 4.90
CA ASP A 222 -5.87 -19.80 4.85
C ASP A 222 -6.90 -20.26 5.89
N VAL A 223 -6.93 -19.64 7.08
CA VAL A 223 -7.90 -20.02 8.13
C VAL A 223 -9.35 -19.89 7.65
N ARG A 224 -9.65 -18.98 6.72
CA ARG A 224 -11.01 -18.79 6.18
C ARG A 224 -11.45 -19.99 5.35
N SER A 225 -10.53 -20.53 4.55
CA SER A 225 -10.74 -21.77 3.79
C SER A 225 -10.91 -22.96 4.75
N GLN A 226 -10.05 -23.07 5.75
CA GLN A 226 -10.10 -24.16 6.74
C GLN A 226 -11.43 -24.18 7.53
N MET A 227 -11.91 -23.02 7.95
CA MET A 227 -13.21 -22.88 8.63
C MET A 227 -14.36 -23.30 7.71
N SER A 228 -14.33 -22.84 6.46
CA SER A 228 -15.37 -23.15 5.47
C SER A 228 -15.41 -24.65 5.15
N ASP A 229 -14.24 -25.28 5.02
CA ASP A 229 -14.11 -26.72 4.78
C ASP A 229 -14.58 -27.55 5.98
N THR A 230 -14.19 -27.15 7.20
CA THR A 230 -14.63 -27.82 8.44
C THR A 230 -16.14 -27.76 8.58
N TRP A 231 -16.72 -26.57 8.38
CA TRP A 231 -18.17 -26.39 8.38
C TRP A 231 -18.85 -27.21 7.29
N GLY A 232 -18.27 -27.29 6.09
CA GLY A 232 -18.80 -28.10 4.99
C GLY A 232 -18.76 -29.62 5.26
N GLN A 233 -17.78 -30.10 6.05
CA GLN A 233 -17.72 -31.49 6.51
C GLN A 233 -18.81 -31.79 7.57
N GLU A 234 -19.10 -30.83 8.46
CA GLU A 234 -20.09 -31.00 9.53
C GLU A 234 -21.54 -30.84 9.03
N TYR A 235 -21.80 -29.86 8.17
CA TYR A 235 -23.15 -29.46 7.75
C TYR A 235 -23.49 -29.78 6.28
N GLY A 236 -22.56 -30.41 5.55
CA GLY A 236 -22.71 -30.74 4.13
C GLY A 236 -22.33 -29.59 3.17
N LYS A 237 -21.84 -29.96 1.98
CA LYS A 237 -21.32 -29.02 0.98
C LYS A 237 -22.40 -28.35 0.12
N VAL A 238 -23.53 -29.03 -0.08
CA VAL A 238 -24.65 -28.54 -0.90
C VAL A 238 -25.89 -28.52 -0.02
N ARG A 239 -26.49 -27.34 0.14
CA ARG A 239 -27.74 -27.17 0.90
C ARG A 239 -28.94 -27.14 -0.04
N ASP A 240 -30.08 -27.59 0.48
CA ASP A 240 -31.35 -27.47 -0.24
C ASP A 240 -31.66 -26.01 -0.59
N SER A 241 -32.26 -25.83 -1.77
CA SER A 241 -32.67 -24.51 -2.22
C SER A 241 -33.72 -23.91 -1.29
N ILE A 242 -33.43 -22.73 -0.74
CA ILE A 242 -34.38 -21.95 0.07
C ILE A 242 -35.59 -21.45 -0.74
N SER A 243 -35.52 -21.50 -2.07
CA SER A 243 -36.61 -21.07 -2.97
C SER A 243 -37.84 -21.98 -2.91
N LYS A 244 -37.67 -23.25 -2.50
CA LYS A 244 -38.74 -24.27 -2.46
C LYS A 244 -39.48 -24.33 -1.12
N LYS A 245 -39.10 -23.53 -0.13
CA LYS A 245 -39.83 -23.38 1.14
C LYS A 245 -40.76 -22.17 1.06
N LYS A 246 -41.85 -22.32 0.30
CA LYS A 246 -43.04 -21.44 0.35
C LYS A 246 -44.28 -22.30 0.32
#